data_AF-A0A1C3RKM1-F1
#
_entry.id   AF-A0A1C3RKM1-F1
#
_cell.length_a   1.000
_cell.length_b   1.000
_cell.length_c   1.000
_cell.angle_alpha   90.00
_cell.angle_beta   90.00
_cell.angle_gamma   90.00
#
_symmetry.space_group_name_H-M   'P 1'
#
loop_
_entity.id
_entity.type
_entity.pdbx_description
1 polymer ?
#
loop_
_entity_poly.entity_id
_entity_poly.type
_entity_poly.pdbx_seq_one_letter_code
_entity_poly.pdbx_strand_id
1 'polypeptide(L)'
;MFRALKLGTVIGGLTLLTACGYVDKYEEAVYDWEPRYCYKQLGSIQCFSEPVHRDAARLVNYYGPHPSRFETPSPPDRLESTAPRPVAYYVRDEDPIPDDSTVHPAN
;
A
#
# COMPACT_ATOMS: atom_id res chain seq x y z
N MET A 1 -19.85 -27.65 -51.96
CA MET A 1 -18.93 -26.52 -51.78
C MET A 1 -19.64 -25.42 -51.00
N PHE A 2 -18.97 -24.82 -50.03
CA PHE A 2 -19.33 -23.63 -49.23
C PHE A 2 -20.43 -23.76 -48.16
N ARG A 3 -20.04 -24.42 -47.05
CA ARG A 3 -20.28 -23.92 -45.69
C ARG A 3 -19.67 -22.51 -45.55
N ALA A 4 -20.19 -21.71 -44.61
CA ALA A 4 -19.68 -20.42 -44.12
C ALA A 4 -20.44 -19.17 -44.59
N LEU A 5 -21.68 -18.98 -44.11
CA LEU A 5 -22.32 -17.66 -44.20
C LEU A 5 -23.32 -17.38 -43.06
N LYS A 6 -23.03 -17.78 -41.80
CA LYS A 6 -23.82 -17.34 -40.63
C LYS A 6 -23.03 -17.17 -39.32
N LEU A 7 -21.70 -17.33 -39.32
CA LEU A 7 -20.88 -17.24 -38.09
C LEU A 7 -20.15 -15.90 -37.91
N GLY A 8 -20.06 -15.06 -38.96
CA GLY A 8 -19.28 -13.82 -38.93
C GLY A 8 -19.95 -12.66 -38.17
N THR A 9 -21.27 -12.62 -38.14
CA THR A 9 -22.01 -11.46 -37.59
C THR A 9 -22.13 -11.46 -36.07
N VAL A 10 -21.96 -12.62 -35.42
CA VAL A 10 -22.03 -12.73 -33.95
C VAL A 10 -20.71 -12.34 -33.28
N ILE A 11 -19.58 -12.53 -33.97
CA ILE A 11 -18.25 -12.25 -33.40
C ILE A 11 -17.90 -10.76 -33.48
N GLY A 12 -18.41 -10.02 -34.49
CA GLY A 12 -18.14 -8.59 -34.64
C GLY A 12 -18.81 -7.69 -33.60
N GLY A 13 -19.87 -8.15 -32.94
CA GLY A 13 -20.57 -7.36 -31.91
C GLY A 13 -19.94 -7.43 -30.52
N LEU A 14 -19.18 -8.48 -30.22
CA LEU A 14 -18.67 -8.75 -28.87
C LEU A 14 -17.35 -8.03 -28.56
N THR A 15 -16.59 -7.62 -29.57
CA THR A 15 -15.28 -6.97 -29.41
C THR A 15 -15.37 -5.49 -29.05
N LEU A 16 -16.55 -4.87 -29.11
CA LEU A 16 -16.76 -3.45 -28.80
C LEU A 16 -17.08 -3.17 -27.32
N LEU A 17 -17.27 -4.21 -26.48
CA LEU A 17 -17.67 -4.04 -25.08
C LEU A 17 -16.50 -3.99 -24.09
N THR A 18 -15.25 -4.15 -24.53
CA THR A 18 -14.08 -4.24 -23.62
C THR A 18 -13.31 -2.93 -23.43
N ALA A 19 -13.72 -1.82 -24.06
CA ALA A 19 -13.01 -0.53 -23.96
C ALA A 19 -13.63 0.46 -22.95
N CYS A 20 -14.45 0.01 -22.01
CA CYS A 20 -15.01 0.87 -20.97
C CYS A 20 -14.03 1.02 -19.79
N GLY A 21 -13.07 1.92 -19.94
CA GLY A 21 -12.38 2.50 -18.79
C GLY A 21 -13.37 3.39 -18.03
N TYR A 22 -14.06 2.83 -17.02
CA TYR A 22 -14.96 3.59 -16.16
C TYR A 22 -14.13 4.62 -15.38
N VAL A 23 -14.25 5.89 -15.75
CA VAL A 23 -13.71 7.00 -14.96
C VAL A 23 -14.80 7.39 -13.98
N ASP A 24 -14.46 7.39 -12.69
CA ASP A 24 -15.39 7.80 -11.65
C ASP A 24 -15.73 9.30 -11.85
N LYS A 25 -17.01 9.65 -11.69
CA LYS A 25 -17.49 11.04 -11.79
C LYS A 25 -16.79 11.97 -10.81
N TYR A 26 -16.33 11.43 -9.67
CA TYR A 26 -15.49 12.16 -8.73
C TYR A 26 -14.11 12.48 -9.33
N GLU A 27 -13.44 11.49 -9.93
CA GLU A 27 -12.12 11.66 -10.55
C GLU A 27 -12.17 12.69 -11.69
N GLU A 28 -13.25 12.71 -12.49
CA GLU A 28 -13.47 13.68 -13.57
C GLU A 28 -13.53 15.13 -13.04
N ALA A 29 -14.14 15.36 -11.88
CA ALA A 29 -14.29 16.69 -11.29
C ALA A 29 -13.00 17.23 -10.65
N VAL A 30 -12.08 16.34 -10.25
CA VAL A 30 -10.81 16.69 -9.59
C VAL A 30 -9.59 16.46 -10.47
N TYR A 31 -9.80 16.16 -11.76
CA TYR A 31 -8.73 15.76 -12.68
C TYR A 31 -7.71 16.88 -12.92
N ASP A 32 -8.15 18.14 -12.92
CA ASP A 32 -7.30 19.31 -13.15
C ASP A 32 -6.49 19.74 -11.92
N TRP A 33 -6.69 19.08 -10.77
CA TRP A 33 -6.02 19.42 -9.51
C TRP A 33 -4.74 18.59 -9.33
N GLU A 34 -3.77 19.16 -8.62
CA GLU A 34 -2.56 18.42 -8.27
C GLU A 34 -2.93 17.20 -7.38
N PRO A 35 -2.57 15.97 -7.81
CA PRO A 35 -2.98 14.77 -7.10
C PRO A 35 -2.37 14.74 -5.70
N ARG A 36 -3.16 14.26 -4.74
CA ARG A 36 -2.73 14.20 -3.34
C ARG A 36 -3.26 12.95 -2.64
N TYR A 37 -2.36 12.15 -2.08
CA TYR A 37 -2.67 10.89 -1.40
C TYR A 37 -2.34 11.00 0.08
N CYS A 38 -3.34 10.89 0.95
CA CYS A 38 -3.19 11.09 2.40
C CYS A 38 -3.29 9.78 3.18
N TYR A 39 -2.26 9.48 3.98
CA TYR A 39 -2.11 8.24 4.73
C TYR A 39 -2.08 8.50 6.23
N LYS A 40 -2.67 7.58 6.99
CA LYS A 40 -2.62 7.60 8.46
C LYS A 40 -1.23 7.13 8.92
N GLN A 41 -0.49 7.99 9.61
CA GLN A 41 0.78 7.68 10.26
C GLN A 41 0.61 7.60 11.78
N LEU A 42 1.68 7.23 12.50
CA LEU A 42 1.67 7.23 13.96
C LEU A 42 1.57 8.69 14.46
N GLY A 43 0.35 9.10 14.85
CA GLY A 43 0.08 10.42 15.43
C GLY A 43 -0.25 11.55 14.45
N SER A 44 -0.30 11.30 13.13
CA SER A 44 -0.64 12.34 12.14
C SER A 44 -1.17 11.75 10.83
N ILE A 45 -1.67 12.62 9.95
CA ILE A 45 -1.94 12.30 8.54
C ILE A 45 -0.85 12.96 7.71
N GLN A 46 -0.18 12.19 6.86
CA GLN A 46 0.80 12.69 5.90
C GLN A 46 0.27 12.54 4.49
N CYS A 47 0.50 13.54 3.64
CA CYS A 47 0.03 13.52 2.27
C CYS A 47 1.17 13.71 1.29
N PHE A 48 1.08 13.00 0.17
CA PHE A 48 2.11 12.93 -0.88
C PHE A 48 1.48 13.23 -2.24
N SER A 49 2.29 13.69 -3.20
CA SER A 49 1.86 13.88 -4.59
C SER A 49 1.67 12.57 -5.35
N GLU A 50 2.36 11.51 -4.90
CA GLU A 50 2.31 10.17 -5.50
C GLU A 50 1.80 9.13 -4.48
N PRO A 51 1.17 8.04 -4.96
CA PRO A 51 0.68 6.99 -4.07
C PRO A 51 1.83 6.17 -3.49
N VAL A 52 1.82 6.00 -2.17
CA VAL A 52 2.78 5.16 -1.44
C VAL A 52 2.20 3.76 -1.31
N HIS A 53 2.58 2.83 -2.20
CA HIS A 53 2.04 1.46 -2.21
C HIS A 53 2.29 0.68 -0.92
N ARG A 54 3.43 0.91 -0.25
CA ARG A 54 3.73 0.30 1.06
C ARG A 54 2.64 0.57 2.10
N ASP A 55 2.05 1.75 2.07
CA ASP A 55 1.08 2.22 3.06
C ASP A 55 -0.36 2.14 2.53
N ALA A 56 -0.63 1.39 1.45
CA ALA A 56 -1.95 1.32 0.81
C ALA A 56 -3.10 0.99 1.78
N ALA A 57 -2.87 0.13 2.78
CA ALA A 57 -3.86 -0.23 3.80
C ALA A 57 -4.20 0.91 4.79
N ARG A 58 -3.43 2.01 4.76
CA ARG A 58 -3.56 3.16 5.67
C ARG A 58 -4.02 4.41 4.92
N LEU A 59 -4.44 4.29 3.67
CA LEU A 59 -4.98 5.39 2.88
C LEU A 59 -6.28 5.89 3.53
N VAL A 60 -6.34 7.20 3.79
CA VAL A 60 -7.52 7.85 4.39
C VAL A 60 -8.34 8.55 3.32
N ASN A 61 -7.68 9.26 2.42
CA ASN A 61 -8.32 9.95 1.31
C ASN A 61 -7.31 10.20 0.17
N TYR A 62 -7.82 10.45 -1.03
CA TYR A 62 -7.02 10.86 -2.19
C TYR A 62 -7.78 11.87 -3.06
N TYR A 63 -7.02 12.70 -3.76
CA TYR A 63 -7.47 13.59 -4.81
C TYR A 63 -6.73 13.21 -6.10
N GLY A 64 -7.48 13.05 -7.20
CA GLY A 64 -6.94 12.58 -8.49
C GLY A 64 -7.19 11.09 -8.73
N PRO A 65 -6.38 10.42 -9.59
CA PRO A 65 -6.59 9.04 -9.99
C PRO A 65 -6.42 8.06 -8.82
N HIS A 66 -7.30 7.06 -8.75
CA HIS A 66 -7.24 6.03 -7.71
C HIS A 66 -5.87 5.32 -7.69
N PRO A 67 -5.26 5.09 -6.51
CA PRO A 67 -3.91 4.54 -6.38
C PRO A 67 -3.73 3.14 -6.99
N SER A 68 -4.80 2.37 -7.17
CA SER A 68 -4.75 1.05 -7.85
C SER A 68 -4.44 1.13 -9.35
N ARG A 69 -4.51 2.33 -9.96
CA ARG A 69 -4.10 2.54 -11.35
C ARG A 69 -2.58 2.54 -11.52
N PHE A 70 -1.84 2.71 -10.43
CA PHE A 70 -0.38 2.78 -10.44
C PHE A 70 0.23 1.40 -10.21
N GLU A 71 1.28 1.08 -10.96
CA GLU A 71 1.98 -0.19 -10.81
C GLU A 71 2.56 -0.33 -9.40
N THR A 72 2.31 -1.48 -8.78
CA THR A 72 2.91 -1.78 -7.48
C THR A 72 4.39 -2.11 -7.69
N PRO A 73 5.32 -1.43 -7.00
CA PRO A 73 6.73 -1.72 -7.14
C PRO A 73 7.02 -3.17 -6.72
N SER A 74 7.98 -3.80 -7.39
CA SER A 74 8.46 -5.12 -6.99
C SER A 74 8.92 -5.08 -5.53
N PRO A 75 8.59 -6.10 -4.71
CA PRO A 75 9.12 -6.20 -3.36
C PRO A 75 10.64 -6.07 -3.37
N PRO A 76 11.23 -5.36 -2.39
CA PRO A 76 12.69 -5.29 -2.28
C PRO A 76 13.25 -6.69 -2.10
N ASP A 77 14.44 -6.93 -2.65
CA ASP A 77 15.12 -8.20 -2.49
C ASP A 77 15.34 -8.45 -0.99
N ARG A 78 14.98 -9.65 -0.53
CA ARG A 78 15.05 -9.96 0.90
C ARG A 78 16.52 -10.00 1.28
N LEU A 79 16.97 -9.05 2.11
CA LEU A 79 18.27 -9.15 2.74
C LEU A 79 18.35 -10.49 3.47
N GLU A 80 19.32 -11.31 3.09
CA GLU A 80 19.58 -12.56 3.77
C GLU A 80 19.97 -12.24 5.21
N SER A 81 19.15 -12.69 6.16
CA SER A 81 19.42 -12.42 7.57
C SER A 81 20.65 -13.22 7.97
N THR A 82 21.80 -12.56 8.00
CA THR A 82 23.01 -13.17 8.56
C THR A 82 22.84 -13.20 10.07
N ALA A 83 22.83 -14.40 10.64
CA ALA A 83 22.86 -14.54 12.09
C ALA A 83 24.14 -13.87 12.64
N PRO A 84 24.08 -13.18 13.78
CA PRO A 84 25.28 -12.72 14.44
C PRO A 84 26.18 -13.91 14.75
N ARG A 85 27.50 -13.69 14.76
CA ARG A 85 28.45 -14.74 15.12
C ARG A 85 28.12 -15.24 16.54
N PRO A 86 28.19 -16.55 16.80
CA PRO A 86 27.96 -17.08 18.14
C PRO A 86 28.99 -16.47 19.10
N VAL A 87 28.50 -15.95 20.23
CA VAL A 87 29.34 -15.49 21.34
C VAL A 87 29.51 -16.61 22.34
N ALA A 88 30.71 -16.74 22.91
CA ALA A 88 31.03 -17.83 23.84
C ALA A 88 30.33 -17.66 25.21
N TYR A 89 30.01 -16.43 25.60
CA TYR A 89 29.30 -16.12 26.84
C TYR A 89 28.54 -14.79 26.69
N TYR A 90 27.52 -14.61 27.52
CA TYR A 90 26.77 -13.36 27.64
C TYR A 90 27.14 -12.70 28.97
N VAL A 91 27.37 -11.39 28.95
CA VAL A 91 27.53 -10.58 30.18
C VAL A 91 26.14 -10.07 30.54
N ARG A 92 25.68 -10.38 31.75
CA ARG A 92 24.45 -9.81 32.28
C ARG A 92 24.76 -8.40 32.77
N ASP A 93 23.94 -7.43 32.35
CA ASP A 93 23.98 -6.09 32.93
C ASP A 93 23.64 -6.18 34.43
N GLU A 94 24.20 -5.28 35.24
CA GLU A 94 23.85 -5.22 36.65
C GLU A 94 22.37 -4.85 36.83
N ASP A 95 21.71 -5.51 37.78
CA ASP A 95 20.34 -5.18 38.12
C ASP A 95 20.30 -3.73 38.65
N PRO A 96 19.29 -2.93 38.26
CA PRO A 96 19.19 -1.55 38.74
C PRO A 96 19.08 -1.56 40.27
N ILE A 97 19.88 -0.73 40.94
CA ILE A 97 19.79 -0.55 42.39
C ILE A 97 18.43 0.10 42.68
N PRO A 98 17.58 -0.52 43.52
CA PRO A 98 16.31 0.08 43.90
C PRO A 98 16.57 1.46 44.54
N ASP A 99 15.98 2.51 43.97
CA ASP A 99 15.90 3.80 44.64
C ASP A 99 14.58 3.88 45.44
N ASP A 100 14.58 4.73 46.47
CA ASP A 100 13.43 4.94 47.36
C ASP A 100 12.18 5.46 46.62
N SER A 101 12.34 5.88 45.36
CA SER A 101 11.23 6.32 44.49
C SER A 101 10.32 5.17 44.03
N THR A 102 10.81 3.93 44.12
CA THR A 102 10.07 2.72 43.69
C THR A 102 9.38 1.98 44.84
N VAL A 103 9.55 2.42 46.09
CA VAL A 103 8.88 1.84 47.25
C VAL A 103 7.48 2.44 47.37
N HIS A 104 6.47 1.74 46.84
CA HIS A 104 5.09 2.06 47.17
C HIS A 104 4.85 1.74 48.66
N PRO A 105 4.44 2.71 49.49
CA PRO A 105 4.11 2.42 50.88
C PRO A 105 2.93 1.44 50.90
N ALA A 106 3.12 0.31 51.59
CA ALA A 106 2.04 -0.61 51.89
C ALA A 106 1.06 0.12 52.83
N ASN A 107 -0.17 0.35 52.35
CA ASN A 107 -1.29 0.79 53.18
C ASN A 107 -1.68 -0.29 54.20
#